data_AF-A0A165MM57-F1
#
_entry.id   AF-A0A165MM57-F1
#
_cell.length_a   1.000
_cell.length_b   1.000
_cell.length_c   1.000
_cell.angle_alpha   90.00
_cell.angle_beta   90.00
_cell.angle_gamma   90.00
#
_symmetry.space_group_name_H-M   'P 1'
#
loop_
_entity.id
_entity.type
_entity.pdbx_description
1 polymer ?
#
loop_
_entity_poly.entity_id
_entity_poly.type
_entity_poly.pdbx_seq_one_letter_code
_entity_poly.pdbx_strand_id
1 'polypeptide(L)'
;MSGANSHPIHEIRITNHGKIHTWVQFALDSLQKHPDIPLLFHTLPVPKGKDVEPNKKSRLHASMSTIPRLISVVEIVKREYLKSLDPSSSQAGKFSGVHQYNQIGECEQDEQDRSLGPEEERRRAITLALSGKRHLRQHKVAYMKVTLSLRELPDLVSAGATYQQPEMRSLSKSARARLKRKLKKSETAS
;
A
#
# COMPACT_ATOMS: atom_id res chain seq x y z
N MET A 1 20.19 -22.78 1.36
CA MET A 1 19.20 -21.94 2.06
C MET A 1 19.57 -20.50 1.78
N SER A 2 19.06 -19.93 0.68
CA SER A 2 19.42 -18.56 0.26
C SER A 2 18.79 -17.55 1.19
N GLY A 3 19.63 -16.70 1.78
CA GLY A 3 19.21 -15.61 2.64
C GLY A 3 18.23 -14.70 1.91
N ALA A 4 17.09 -14.44 2.54
CA ALA A 4 16.19 -13.38 2.11
C ALA A 4 16.97 -12.07 2.13
N ASN A 5 17.35 -11.55 0.96
CA ASN A 5 17.74 -10.16 0.80
C ASN A 5 16.50 -9.32 1.14
N SER A 6 16.32 -9.04 2.42
CA SER A 6 15.34 -8.08 2.91
C SER A 6 15.80 -6.71 2.45
N HIS A 7 15.47 -6.34 1.21
CA HIS A 7 15.59 -4.95 0.79
C HIS A 7 14.86 -4.08 1.81
N PRO A 8 15.44 -2.94 2.22
CA PRO A 8 14.72 -2.01 3.07
C PRO A 8 13.41 -1.64 2.36
N ILE A 9 12.31 -1.73 3.09
CA ILE A 9 10.98 -1.33 2.62
C ILE A 9 10.48 -0.23 3.56
N HIS A 10 10.00 0.87 2.99
CA HIS A 10 9.34 1.90 3.78
C HIS A 10 7.88 1.52 3.97
N GLU A 11 7.53 1.17 5.21
CA GLU A 11 6.19 0.72 5.58
C GLU A 11 5.34 1.87 6.14
N ILE A 12 4.11 2.01 5.64
CA ILE A 12 3.14 3.04 6.01
C ILE A 12 1.80 2.38 6.35
N ARG A 13 1.42 2.45 7.62
CA ARG A 13 0.09 2.00 8.07
C ARG A 13 -0.97 3.06 7.82
N ILE A 14 -2.04 2.70 7.13
CA ILE A 14 -3.21 3.56 6.96
C ILE A 14 -4.18 3.34 8.11
N THR A 15 -4.49 4.43 8.82
CA THR A 15 -5.36 4.43 10.00
C THR A 15 -6.58 5.33 9.78
N ASN A 16 -7.61 5.21 10.62
CA ASN A 16 -8.83 6.03 10.50
C ASN A 16 -8.55 7.52 10.75
N HIS A 17 -7.63 7.86 11.65
CA HIS A 17 -7.40 9.23 12.12
C HIS A 17 -6.18 9.93 11.51
N GLY A 18 -5.34 9.23 10.75
CA GLY A 18 -4.16 9.84 10.13
C GLY A 18 -4.53 10.73 8.94
N LYS A 19 -3.77 11.81 8.71
CA LYS A 19 -4.04 12.77 7.62
C LYS A 19 -3.50 12.23 6.30
N ILE A 20 -4.36 12.16 5.27
CA ILE A 20 -4.00 11.68 3.92
C ILE A 20 -2.81 12.44 3.36
N HIS A 21 -2.82 13.78 3.48
CA HIS A 21 -1.75 14.65 2.99
C HIS A 21 -0.38 14.25 3.54
N THR A 22 -0.28 13.88 4.82
CA THR A 22 0.99 13.50 5.44
C THR A 22 1.57 12.23 4.83
N TRP A 23 0.73 11.21 4.59
CA TRP A 23 1.18 9.98 3.94
C TRP A 23 1.57 10.20 2.48
N VAL A 24 0.79 11.01 1.76
CA VAL A 24 1.06 11.34 0.36
C VAL A 24 2.39 12.09 0.25
N GLN A 25 2.62 13.12 1.07
CA GLN A 25 3.85 13.89 1.07
C GLN A 25 5.07 13.00 1.35
N PHE A 26 4.99 12.18 2.41
CA PHE A 26 6.06 11.25 2.75
C PHE A 26 6.36 10.26 1.62
N ALA A 27 5.32 9.71 0.98
CA ALA A 27 5.47 8.77 -0.12
C ALA A 27 6.14 9.41 -1.34
N LEU A 28 5.72 10.61 -1.73
CA LEU A 28 6.32 11.34 -2.85
C LEU A 28 7.80 11.65 -2.57
N ASP A 29 8.09 12.15 -1.37
CA ASP A 29 9.45 12.41 -0.90
C ASP A 29 10.31 11.13 -0.96
N SER A 30 9.77 10.01 -0.49
CA SER A 30 10.49 8.73 -0.50
C SER A 30 10.76 8.22 -1.91
N LEU A 31 9.79 8.29 -2.83
CA LEU A 31 9.99 7.86 -4.22
C LEU A 31 11.04 8.70 -4.94
N GLN A 32 11.16 9.99 -4.58
CA GLN A 32 12.16 10.89 -5.17
C GLN A 32 13.55 10.70 -4.56
N LYS A 33 13.64 10.58 -3.23
CA LYS A 33 14.93 10.49 -2.50
C LYS A 33 15.52 9.09 -2.49
N HIS A 34 14.67 8.06 -2.54
CA HIS A 34 15.04 6.66 -2.42
C HIS A 34 14.38 5.82 -3.51
N PRO A 35 14.77 5.99 -4.78
CA PRO A 35 14.10 5.35 -5.92
C PRO A 35 14.20 3.82 -5.92
N ASP A 36 15.17 3.27 -5.20
CA ASP A 36 15.44 1.84 -5.11
C ASP A 36 14.73 1.16 -3.94
N ILE A 37 14.05 1.93 -3.08
CA ILE A 37 13.35 1.46 -1.89
C ILE A 37 11.85 1.41 -2.17
N PRO A 38 11.22 0.21 -2.19
CA PRO A 38 9.78 0.09 -2.35
C PRO A 38 9.01 0.69 -1.15
N LEU A 39 7.82 1.21 -1.43
CA LEU A 39 6.88 1.71 -0.42
C LEU A 39 5.75 0.72 -0.21
N LEU A 40 5.60 0.22 1.01
CA LEU A 40 4.50 -0.66 1.40
C LEU A 40 3.45 0.12 2.18
N PHE A 41 2.24 0.19 1.65
CA PHE A 41 1.07 0.68 2.38
C PHE A 41 0.22 -0.49 2.84
N HIS A 42 -0.27 -0.46 4.08
CA HIS A 42 -1.06 -1.58 4.61
C HIS A 42 -2.13 -1.17 5.62
N THR A 43 -3.12 -2.07 5.81
CA THR A 43 -4.18 -1.93 6.82
C THR A 43 -4.10 -2.97 7.94
N LEU A 44 -2.94 -3.62 8.11
CA LEU A 44 -2.77 -4.62 9.18
C LEU A 44 -3.16 -4.05 10.55
N PRO A 45 -3.78 -4.87 11.43
CA PRO A 45 -4.08 -4.47 12.79
C PRO A 45 -2.81 -4.05 13.55
N VAL A 46 -2.99 -3.24 14.58
CA VAL A 46 -1.88 -2.85 15.46
C VAL A 46 -1.43 -4.09 16.23
N PRO A 47 -0.13 -4.44 16.24
CA PRO A 47 0.37 -5.48 17.14
C PRO A 47 0.13 -5.05 18.60
N LYS A 48 -0.29 -5.99 19.45
CA LYS A 48 -0.76 -5.76 20.82
C LYS A 48 0.18 -4.83 21.63
N GLY A 49 -0.41 -3.91 22.40
CA GLY A 49 0.31 -3.07 23.36
C GLY A 49 -0.13 -1.60 23.44
N LYS A 50 -1.05 -1.16 22.58
CA LYS A 50 -1.66 0.19 22.64
C LYS A 50 -3.14 0.10 22.30
N ASP A 51 -3.91 -0.51 23.19
CA ASP A 51 -5.35 -0.60 23.03
C ASP A 51 -5.99 0.77 23.23
N VAL A 52 -6.53 1.28 22.13
CA VAL A 52 -7.66 2.21 22.18
C VAL A 52 -8.88 1.32 22.34
N GLU A 53 -9.58 1.48 23.45
CA GLU A 53 -10.85 0.82 23.77
C GLU A 53 -11.74 0.65 22.51
N PRO A 54 -12.30 -0.56 22.27
CA PRO A 54 -13.15 -0.80 21.13
C PRO A 54 -14.38 0.10 21.21
N ASN A 55 -14.38 1.17 20.41
CA ASN A 55 -15.52 2.08 20.33
C ASN A 55 -16.72 1.30 19.77
N LYS A 56 -17.72 1.05 20.61
CA LYS A 56 -18.82 0.07 20.46
C LYS A 56 -19.79 0.29 19.29
N LYS A 57 -19.40 0.95 18.19
CA LYS A 57 -20.31 1.32 17.08
C LYS A 57 -19.85 0.98 15.66
N SER A 58 -18.62 0.50 15.41
CA SER A 58 -18.24 0.13 14.03
C SER A 58 -18.63 -1.32 13.73
N ARG A 59 -19.51 -1.50 12.73
CA ARG A 59 -19.91 -2.83 12.21
C ARG A 59 -18.75 -3.60 11.54
N LEU A 60 -17.64 -2.93 11.25
CA LEU A 60 -16.47 -3.49 10.59
C LEU A 60 -15.21 -3.28 11.44
N HIS A 61 -14.28 -4.23 11.35
CA HIS A 61 -12.96 -4.13 11.98
C HIS A 61 -12.16 -2.98 11.35
N ALA A 62 -11.29 -2.33 12.14
CA ALA A 62 -10.53 -1.15 11.70
C ALA A 62 -9.70 -1.40 10.43
N SER A 63 -9.08 -2.58 10.31
CA SER A 63 -8.33 -3.01 9.11
C SER A 63 -9.16 -3.05 7.84
N MET A 64 -10.47 -3.35 7.96
CA MET A 64 -11.39 -3.37 6.83
C MET A 64 -11.93 -1.97 6.54
N SER A 65 -12.22 -1.18 7.58
CA SER A 65 -12.75 0.17 7.41
C SER A 65 -11.75 1.13 6.75
N THR A 66 -10.45 0.87 6.86
CA THR A 66 -9.40 1.71 6.26
C THR A 66 -9.02 1.35 4.82
N ILE A 67 -9.48 0.21 4.27
CA ILE A 67 -9.12 -0.23 2.91
C ILE A 67 -9.50 0.81 1.84
N PRO A 68 -10.72 1.40 1.83
CA PRO A 68 -11.05 2.44 0.85
C PRO A 68 -10.14 3.68 0.96
N ARG A 69 -9.73 4.02 2.19
CA ARG A 69 -8.81 5.12 2.47
C ARG A 69 -7.40 4.81 1.97
N LEU A 70 -6.92 3.58 2.16
CA LEU A 70 -5.64 3.09 1.63
C LEU A 70 -5.60 3.25 0.11
N ILE A 71 -6.62 2.76 -0.59
CA ILE A 71 -6.73 2.89 -2.04
C ILE A 71 -6.68 4.37 -2.45
N SER A 72 -7.44 5.22 -1.76
CA SER A 72 -7.44 6.68 -2.03
C SER A 72 -6.03 7.28 -1.91
N VAL A 73 -5.26 6.94 -0.87
CA VAL A 73 -3.89 7.42 -0.67
C VAL A 73 -2.99 6.97 -1.81
N VAL A 74 -2.98 5.68 -2.14
CA VAL A 74 -2.18 5.10 -3.22
C VAL A 74 -2.49 5.79 -4.55
N GLU A 75 -3.76 5.95 -4.88
CA GLU A 75 -4.19 6.58 -6.12
C GLU A 75 -3.77 8.06 -6.22
N ILE A 76 -3.80 8.80 -5.10
CA ILE A 76 -3.28 10.17 -5.05
C ILE A 76 -1.77 10.18 -5.29
N VAL A 77 -1.01 9.30 -4.62
CA VAL A 77 0.45 9.20 -4.79
C VAL A 77 0.81 8.93 -6.24
N LYS A 78 0.15 7.97 -6.90
CA LYS A 78 0.40 7.65 -8.32
C LYS A 78 0.19 8.87 -9.22
N ARG A 79 -0.92 9.58 -9.06
CA ARG A 79 -1.26 10.76 -9.86
C ARG A 79 -0.30 11.93 -9.62
N GLU A 80 0.02 12.23 -8.36
CA GLU A 80 0.91 13.34 -8.01
C GLU A 80 2.37 13.05 -8.39
N TYR A 81 2.80 11.80 -8.29
CA TYR A 81 4.12 11.39 -8.78
C TYR A 81 4.25 11.66 -10.29
N LEU A 82 3.30 11.18 -11.11
CA LEU A 82 3.26 11.44 -12.55
C LEU A 82 3.14 12.92 -12.93
N LYS A 83 2.64 13.77 -12.04
CA LYS A 83 2.59 15.22 -12.24
C LYS A 83 3.91 15.92 -11.90
N SER A 84 4.63 15.42 -10.89
CA SER A 84 5.89 16.02 -10.43
C SER A 84 7.10 15.67 -11.28
N LEU A 85 7.00 14.64 -12.14
CA LEU A 85 8.05 14.29 -13.10
C LEU A 85 8.35 15.44 -14.06
N ASP A 86 9.62 15.84 -14.12
CA ASP A 86 10.09 16.94 -14.96
C ASP A 86 10.02 16.56 -16.44
N PRO A 87 9.36 17.36 -17.30
CA PRO A 87 9.38 17.20 -18.75
C PRO A 87 10.75 17.04 -19.39
N SER A 88 11.80 17.61 -18.79
CA SER A 88 13.18 17.47 -19.27
C SER A 88 13.69 16.03 -19.20
N SER A 89 13.24 15.25 -18.21
CA SER A 89 13.72 13.89 -17.92
C SER A 89 12.97 12.81 -18.70
N SER A 90 12.04 13.20 -19.59
CA SER A 90 11.22 12.26 -20.34
C SER A 90 11.99 11.64 -21.51
N GLN A 91 12.30 10.34 -21.42
CA GLN A 91 12.74 9.60 -22.60
C GLN A 91 11.58 9.55 -23.62
N ALA A 92 11.81 10.13 -24.80
CA ALA A 92 10.82 10.23 -25.88
C ALA A 92 9.48 10.93 -25.53
N GLY A 93 9.46 11.80 -24.50
CA GLY A 93 8.23 12.50 -24.12
C GLY A 93 7.15 11.61 -23.49
N LYS A 94 7.56 10.48 -22.91
CA LYS A 94 6.73 9.58 -22.10
C LYS A 94 7.26 9.56 -20.66
N PHE A 95 6.34 9.57 -19.70
CA PHE A 95 6.64 9.39 -18.29
C PHE A 95 6.07 8.06 -17.85
N SER A 96 6.90 7.27 -17.18
CA SER A 96 6.45 6.05 -16.50
C SER A 96 6.03 6.40 -15.08
N GLY A 97 4.91 5.83 -14.65
CA GLY A 97 4.49 5.89 -13.25
C GLY A 97 5.23 4.89 -12.38
N VAL A 98 4.58 4.50 -11.29
CA VAL A 98 5.06 3.47 -10.37
C VAL A 98 4.44 2.10 -10.68
N HIS A 99 5.21 1.04 -10.49
CA HIS A 99 4.74 -0.33 -10.47
C HIS A 99 3.95 -0.58 -9.19
N GLN A 100 2.85 -1.33 -9.28
CA GLN A 100 1.99 -1.61 -8.13
C GLN A 100 1.81 -3.13 -7.93
N TYR A 101 1.91 -3.57 -6.69
CA TYR A 101 1.70 -4.95 -6.27
C TYR A 101 0.67 -4.99 -5.15
N ASN A 102 -0.45 -5.69 -5.37
CA ASN A 102 -1.55 -5.78 -4.42
C ASN A 102 -1.56 -7.15 -3.76
N GLN A 103 -1.70 -7.18 -2.43
CA GLN A 103 -1.89 -8.41 -1.68
C GLN A 103 -3.07 -8.22 -0.72
N ILE A 104 -3.95 -9.21 -0.68
CA ILE A 104 -5.06 -9.29 0.26
C ILE A 104 -4.79 -10.50 1.15
N GLY A 105 -5.05 -10.36 2.43
CA GLY A 105 -4.95 -11.47 3.36
C GLY A 105 -6.03 -11.41 4.43
N GLU A 106 -6.07 -12.46 5.24
CA GLU A 106 -7.00 -12.61 6.35
C GLU A 106 -6.19 -12.67 7.64
N CYS A 107 -6.55 -11.85 8.62
CA CYS A 107 -6.12 -12.02 10.00
C CYS A 107 -7.12 -12.95 10.69
N GLU A 108 -6.61 -14.08 11.17
CA GLU A 108 -7.34 -14.92 12.11
C GLU A 108 -7.41 -14.18 13.45
N GLN A 109 -8.62 -14.05 14.00
CA GLN A 109 -8.85 -13.37 15.27
C GLN A 109 -8.18 -14.12 16.44
N ASP A 110 -7.86 -15.40 16.26
CA ASP A 110 -7.28 -16.29 17.27
C ASP A 110 -5.85 -15.91 17.70
N GLU A 111 -5.11 -15.13 16.88
CA GLU A 111 -3.81 -14.60 17.33
C GLU A 111 -3.96 -13.46 18.35
N GLN A 112 -5.16 -12.86 18.45
CA GLN A 112 -5.44 -11.77 19.39
C GLN A 112 -5.79 -12.26 20.81
N ASP A 113 -6.02 -13.55 21.03
CA ASP A 113 -6.45 -14.10 22.33
C ASP A 113 -5.44 -15.06 22.99
N ARG A 114 -4.23 -15.22 22.44
CA ARG A 114 -3.11 -16.04 22.98
C ARG A 114 -2.57 -15.63 24.38
N SER A 115 -3.28 -14.78 25.11
CA SER A 115 -2.96 -14.38 26.47
C SER A 115 -3.60 -15.30 27.53
N LEU A 116 -4.43 -16.25 27.10
CA LEU A 116 -5.15 -17.17 27.97
C LEU A 116 -4.38 -18.49 28.10
N GLY A 117 -4.54 -19.16 29.24
CA GLY A 117 -3.93 -20.48 29.43
C GLY A 117 -4.53 -21.50 28.44
N PRO A 118 -3.77 -22.55 28.06
CA PRO A 118 -4.23 -23.56 27.08
C PRO A 118 -5.53 -24.25 27.50
N GLU A 119 -5.82 -24.33 28.81
CA GLU A 119 -7.08 -24.87 29.31
C GLU A 119 -8.27 -23.94 29.10
N GLU A 120 -8.07 -22.62 29.22
CA GLU A 120 -9.11 -21.61 29.02
C GLU A 120 -9.45 -21.46 27.54
N GLU A 121 -8.44 -21.52 26.66
CA GLU A 121 -8.64 -21.58 25.21
C GLU A 121 -9.48 -22.78 24.81
N ARG A 122 -9.17 -23.97 25.35
CA ARG A 122 -9.94 -25.18 25.11
C ARG A 122 -11.39 -25.05 25.59
N ARG A 123 -11.61 -24.50 26.79
CA ARG A 123 -12.96 -24.28 27.35
C ARG A 123 -13.75 -23.27 26.50
N ARG A 124 -13.12 -22.19 26.02
CA ARG A 124 -13.76 -21.23 25.10
C ARG A 124 -14.08 -21.88 23.76
N ALA A 125 -13.16 -22.62 23.15
CA ALA A 125 -13.39 -23.30 21.87
C ALA A 125 -14.57 -24.28 21.95
N ILE A 126 -14.63 -25.07 23.03
CA ILE A 126 -15.75 -25.99 23.28
C ILE A 126 -17.05 -25.21 23.51
N THR A 127 -17.02 -24.14 24.32
CA THR A 127 -18.21 -23.31 24.56
C THR A 127 -18.70 -22.65 23.28
N LEU A 128 -17.80 -22.17 22.42
CA LEU A 128 -18.12 -21.58 21.13
C LEU A 128 -18.74 -22.62 20.19
N ALA A 129 -18.16 -23.82 20.13
CA ALA A 129 -18.66 -24.93 19.33
C ALA A 129 -20.04 -25.41 19.79
N LEU A 130 -20.30 -25.41 21.10
CA LEU A 130 -21.55 -25.89 21.70
C LEU A 130 -22.64 -24.81 21.84
N SER A 131 -22.30 -23.52 21.82
CA SER A 131 -23.25 -22.41 21.97
C SER A 131 -24.08 -22.11 20.71
N GLY A 132 -23.80 -22.78 19.60
CA GLY A 132 -24.44 -22.53 18.31
C GLY A 132 -25.92 -22.93 18.25
N LYS A 133 -26.84 -22.02 18.59
CA LYS A 133 -28.20 -22.02 18.02
C LYS A 133 -28.09 -21.68 16.51
N ARG A 134 -27.92 -22.71 15.67
CA ARG A 134 -27.78 -22.67 14.20
C ARG A 134 -26.50 -21.96 13.68
N HIS A 135 -25.44 -22.75 13.46
CA HIS A 135 -24.20 -22.52 12.69
C HIS A 135 -23.06 -21.69 13.35
N LEU A 136 -21.82 -22.18 13.19
CA LEU A 136 -20.57 -21.50 13.56
C LEU A 136 -20.40 -20.21 12.76
N ARG A 137 -20.30 -19.05 13.44
CA ARG A 137 -20.01 -17.77 12.80
C ARG A 137 -18.51 -17.60 12.63
N GLN A 138 -17.99 -17.74 11.42
CA GLN A 138 -16.59 -17.44 11.10
C GLN A 138 -16.41 -15.92 11.00
N HIS A 139 -15.61 -15.34 11.90
CA HIS A 139 -15.21 -13.94 11.86
C HIS A 139 -13.82 -13.81 11.22
N LYS A 140 -13.78 -13.44 9.95
CA LYS A 140 -12.53 -13.19 9.22
C LYS A 140 -12.29 -11.69 9.09
N VAL A 141 -11.11 -11.23 9.50
CA VAL A 141 -10.71 -9.82 9.37
C VAL A 141 -9.79 -9.68 8.15
N ALA A 142 -10.30 -9.12 7.07
CA ALA A 142 -9.47 -8.87 5.89
C ALA A 142 -8.50 -7.70 6.12
N TYR A 143 -7.30 -7.80 5.54
CA TYR A 143 -6.34 -6.70 5.41
C TYR A 143 -5.87 -6.59 3.95
N MET A 144 -5.35 -5.41 3.60
CA MET A 144 -4.75 -5.16 2.30
C MET A 144 -3.35 -4.60 2.46
N LYS A 145 -2.46 -5.00 1.56
CA LYS A 145 -1.11 -4.48 1.36
C LYS A 145 -0.98 -4.02 -0.09
N VAL A 146 -0.38 -2.85 -0.29
CA VAL A 146 -0.07 -2.31 -1.61
C VAL A 146 1.36 -1.84 -1.61
N THR A 147 2.18 -2.45 -2.46
CA THR A 147 3.57 -2.04 -2.66
C THR A 147 3.69 -1.21 -3.92
N LEU A 148 4.29 -0.03 -3.82
CA LEU A 148 4.67 0.83 -4.94
C LEU A 148 6.19 0.81 -5.13
N SER A 149 6.65 0.70 -6.38
CA SER A 149 8.08 0.67 -6.72
C SER A 149 8.34 1.34 -8.06
N LEU A 150 9.53 1.90 -8.26
CA LEU A 150 9.98 2.41 -9.56
C LEU A 150 10.59 1.33 -10.45
N ARG A 151 10.92 0.17 -9.87
CA ARG A 151 11.45 -1.01 -10.57
C ARG A 151 10.50 -2.18 -10.41
N GLU A 152 10.56 -3.12 -11.35
CA GLU A 152 9.81 -4.37 -11.24
C GLU A 152 10.33 -5.24 -10.10
N LEU A 153 9.39 -5.84 -9.35
CA LEU A 153 9.62 -6.74 -8.22
C LEU A 153 8.96 -8.10 -8.51
N PRO A 154 9.61 -8.99 -9.29
CA PRO A 154 9.05 -10.29 -9.65
C PRO A 154 8.85 -11.22 -8.45
N ASP A 155 9.62 -11.03 -7.38
CA ASP A 155 9.52 -11.82 -6.15
C ASP A 155 8.15 -11.68 -5.48
N LEU A 156 7.54 -10.48 -5.54
CA LEU A 156 6.20 -10.25 -4.99
C LEU A 156 5.11 -10.98 -5.77
N VAL A 157 5.26 -11.07 -7.10
CA VAL A 157 4.34 -11.83 -7.96
C VAL A 157 4.45 -13.32 -7.63
N SER A 158 5.67 -13.80 -7.44
CA SER A 158 5.94 -15.19 -7.03
C SER A 158 5.35 -15.50 -5.64
N ALA A 159 5.31 -14.50 -4.75
CA ALA A 159 4.65 -14.59 -3.45
C ALA A 159 3.10 -14.45 -3.50
N GLY A 160 2.52 -14.34 -4.69
CA GLY A 160 1.06 -14.30 -4.90
C GLY A 160 0.47 -12.89 -4.93
N ALA A 161 1.27 -11.82 -5.03
CA ALA A 161 0.75 -10.47 -5.22
C ALA A 161 0.26 -10.24 -6.66
N THR A 162 -0.86 -9.54 -6.81
CA THR A 162 -1.38 -9.13 -8.11
C THR A 162 -0.62 -7.91 -8.62
N TYR A 163 0.07 -8.06 -9.74
CA TYR A 163 0.83 -6.98 -10.38
C TYR A 163 -0.07 -6.09 -11.26
N GLN A 164 0.18 -4.78 -11.18
CA GLN A 164 -0.42 -3.77 -12.05
C GLN A 164 0.69 -2.89 -12.65
N GLN A 165 0.68 -2.77 -13.98
CA GLN A 165 1.67 -1.99 -14.73
C GLN A 165 1.55 -0.47 -14.44
N PRO A 166 2.65 0.28 -14.52
CA PRO A 166 2.64 1.72 -14.38
C PRO A 166 1.76 2.42 -15.40
N GLU A 167 1.03 3.43 -14.94
CA GLU A 167 0.33 4.34 -15.86
C GLU A 167 1.36 5.19 -16.63
N MET A 168 1.19 5.26 -17.94
CA MET A 168 2.05 6.07 -18.80
C MET A 168 1.38 7.40 -19.14
N ARG A 169 2.08 8.51 -18.88
CA ARG A 169 1.65 9.83 -19.31
C ARG A 169 2.47 10.27 -20.53
N SER A 170 1.81 10.60 -21.62
CA SER A 170 2.46 11.24 -22.77
C SER A 170 2.29 12.75 -22.73
N LEU A 171 3.36 13.50 -23.05
CA LEU A 171 3.22 14.93 -23.31
C LEU A 171 2.30 15.19 -24.50
N SER A 172 1.44 16.20 -24.40
CA SER A 172 0.58 16.62 -25.52
C SER A 172 1.42 17.07 -26.72
N LYS A 173 0.84 16.98 -27.93
CA LYS A 173 1.51 17.42 -29.17
C LYS A 173 2.00 18.87 -29.08
N SER A 174 1.20 19.75 -28.47
CA SER A 174 1.56 21.16 -28.26
C SER A 174 2.69 21.35 -27.25
N ALA A 175 2.69 20.60 -26.14
CA ALA A 175 3.79 20.64 -25.16
C ALA A 175 5.10 20.15 -25.76
N ARG A 176 5.07 19.04 -26.53
CA ARG A 176 6.24 18.53 -27.26
C ARG A 176 6.79 19.54 -28.25
N ALA A 177 5.93 20.19 -29.03
CA ALA A 177 6.35 21.22 -29.99
C ALA A 177 7.01 22.42 -29.29
N ARG A 178 6.48 22.86 -28.13
CA ARG A 178 7.08 23.95 -27.34
C ARG A 178 8.47 23.57 -26.80
N LEU A 179 8.65 22.35 -26.30
CA LEU A 179 9.97 21.87 -25.82
C LEU A 179 10.98 21.79 -26.97
N LYS A 180 10.59 21.25 -28.13
CA LYS A 180 11.47 21.18 -29.31
C LYS A 180 11.93 22.57 -29.77
N ARG A 181 11.03 23.57 -29.75
CA ARG A 181 11.37 24.97 -30.06
C ARG A 181 12.35 25.58 -29.06
N LYS A 182 12.19 25.29 -27.75
CA LYS A 182 13.12 25.77 -26.72
C LYS A 182 14.52 25.18 -26.90
N LEU A 183 14.62 23.87 -27.13
CA LEU A 183 15.90 23.18 -27.39
C LEU A 183 16.62 23.73 -28.62
N LYS A 184 15.90 23.94 -29.74
CA LYS A 184 16.49 24.52 -30.95
C LYS A 184 17.02 25.94 -30.72
N LYS A 185 16.33 26.74 -29.88
CA LYS A 185 16.75 28.12 -29.57
C LYS A 185 18.01 28.16 -28.69
N SER A 186 18.17 27.21 -27.76
CA SER A 186 19.39 27.09 -26.96
C SER A 186 20.58 26.60 -27.78
N GLU A 187 20.38 25.69 -28.73
CA GLU A 187 21.45 25.20 -29.62
C GLU A 187 21.99 26.30 -30.55
N THR A 188 21.14 27.21 -31.03
CA THR A 188 21.56 28.32 -31.90
C THR A 188 22.21 29.50 -31.16
N ALA A 189 22.21 29.49 -29.83
CA ALA A 189 22.75 30.57 -29.00
C ALA A 189 24.09 30.20 -28.34
N SER A 190 24.62 29.01 -28.60
CA SER A 190 26.00 28.58 -28.30
C SER A 190 26.81 28.54 -29.58
#